data_AF-A0AA36G705-F1
#
_entry.id   AF-A0AA36G705-F1
#
_cell.length_a   1.000
_cell.length_b   1.000
_cell.length_c   1.000
_cell.angle_alpha   90.00
_cell.angle_beta   90.00
_cell.angle_gamma   90.00
#
_symmetry.space_group_name_H-M   'P 1'
#
loop_
_entity.id
_entity.type
_entity.pdbx_description
1 polymer ?
#
loop_
_entity_poly.entity_id
_entity_poly.type
_entity_poly.pdbx_seq_one_letter_code
_entity_poly.pdbx_strand_id
1 'polypeptide(L)'
;MTEVELADRLSQTVLAHVQSFLYNSAGAMHLLCDLNEYKKFVSGWRCGRDAVLPFERLHSLANLLVVLPDSLADAARSPTLANIDRTLIVNFIQLREDHKKVKAQNLVI
;
A
#
# COMPACT_ATOMS: atom_id res chain seq x y z
N MET A 1 25.54 6.30 3.81
CA MET A 1 24.13 5.88 3.64
C MET A 1 24.13 4.38 3.50
N THR A 2 23.46 3.65 4.40
CA THR A 2 23.36 2.19 4.33
C THR A 2 22.32 1.80 3.28
N GLU A 3 22.35 0.54 2.83
CA GLU A 3 21.31 0.01 1.94
C GLU A 3 19.92 0.08 2.61
N VAL A 4 19.82 -0.23 3.91
CA VAL A 4 18.56 -0.13 4.66
C VAL A 4 18.02 1.31 4.68
N GLU A 5 18.86 2.30 4.96
CA GLU A 5 18.46 3.72 4.94
C GLU A 5 17.99 4.15 3.54
N LEU A 6 18.64 3.65 2.49
CA LEU A 6 18.22 3.91 1.11
C LEU A 6 16.86 3.27 0.81
N ALA A 7 16.62 2.04 1.27
CA ALA A 7 15.34 1.34 1.09
C ALA A 7 14.20 2.08 1.80
N ASP A 8 14.43 2.55 3.02
CA ASP A 8 13.46 3.35 3.77
C ASP A 8 13.11 4.64 3.03
N ARG A 9 14.11 5.41 2.59
CA ARG A 9 13.90 6.66 1.83
C ARG A 9 13.22 6.41 0.48
N LEU A 10 13.56 5.33 -0.20
CA LEU A 10 12.90 4.94 -1.45
C LEU A 10 11.43 4.61 -1.20
N SER A 11 11.13 3.81 -0.17
CA SER A 11 9.75 3.44 0.18
C SER A 11 8.90 4.65 0.53
N GLN A 12 9.46 5.63 1.26
CA GLN A 12 8.78 6.89 1.59
C GLN A 12 8.52 7.74 0.33
N THR A 13 9.48 7.75 -0.60
CA THR A 13 9.33 8.46 -1.89
C THR A 13 8.22 7.81 -2.73
N VAL A 14 8.21 6.47 -2.81
CA VAL A 14 7.16 5.71 -3.51
C VAL A 14 5.81 5.94 -2.83
N LEU A 15 5.73 5.94 -1.49
CA LEU A 15 4.52 6.23 -0.75
C LEU A 15 3.95 7.62 -1.12
N ALA A 16 4.80 8.65 -1.09
CA ALA A 16 4.39 10.01 -1.41
C ALA A 16 3.91 10.11 -2.87
N HIS A 17 4.57 9.41 -3.80
CA HIS A 17 4.13 9.33 -5.19
C HIS A 17 2.77 8.65 -5.33
N VAL A 18 2.55 7.50 -4.66
CA VAL A 18 1.26 6.80 -4.69
C VAL A 18 0.14 7.68 -4.16
N GLN A 19 0.39 8.44 -3.10
CA GLN A 19 -0.61 9.33 -2.50
C GLN A 19 -0.99 10.53 -3.38
N SER A 20 -0.29 10.79 -4.50
CA SER A 20 -0.64 11.88 -5.43
C SER A 20 -1.65 11.49 -6.51
N PHE A 21 -2.15 10.25 -6.52
CA PHE A 21 -3.08 9.75 -7.54
C PHE A 21 -4.38 9.21 -6.96
N LEU A 22 -5.42 9.18 -7.80
CA LEU A 22 -6.61 8.37 -7.59
C LEU A 22 -6.52 7.11 -8.46
N TYR A 23 -7.11 6.02 -7.97
CA TYR A 23 -7.00 4.71 -8.58
C TYR A 23 -8.37 4.08 -8.86
N ASN A 24 -8.61 3.73 -10.12
CA ASN A 24 -9.52 2.64 -10.47
C ASN A 24 -8.81 1.28 -10.31
N SER A 25 -9.58 0.19 -10.46
CA SER A 25 -9.07 -1.18 -10.31
C SER A 25 -7.92 -1.52 -11.26
N ALA A 26 -7.93 -1.02 -12.50
CA ALA A 26 -6.87 -1.30 -13.47
C ALA A 26 -5.56 -0.58 -13.09
N GLY A 27 -5.64 0.70 -12.73
CA GLY A 27 -4.49 1.47 -12.25
C GLY A 27 -3.91 0.90 -10.95
N ALA A 28 -4.77 0.45 -10.03
CA ALA A 28 -4.34 -0.20 -8.80
C ALA A 28 -3.63 -1.54 -9.06
N MET A 29 -4.05 -2.31 -10.07
CA MET A 29 -3.37 -3.55 -10.46
C MET A 29 -1.97 -3.28 -11.03
N HIS A 30 -1.80 -2.22 -11.83
CA HIS A 30 -0.49 -1.80 -12.30
C HIS A 30 0.42 -1.38 -11.14
N LEU A 31 -0.11 -0.62 -10.17
CA LEU A 31 0.64 -0.27 -8.96
C LEU A 31 1.10 -1.52 -8.18
N LEU A 32 0.27 -2.56 -8.05
CA LEU A 32 0.70 -3.82 -7.41
C LEU A 32 1.84 -4.51 -8.17
N CYS A 33 1.84 -4.47 -9.49
CA CYS A 33 2.96 -4.97 -10.30
C CYS A 33 4.23 -4.17 -10.00
N ASP A 34 4.16 -2.84 -10.00
CA ASP A 34 5.31 -1.97 -9.72
C ASP A 34 5.88 -2.21 -8.31
N LEU A 35 5.02 -2.29 -7.30
CA LEU A 35 5.43 -2.56 -5.92
C LEU A 35 6.06 -3.95 -5.76
N ASN A 36 5.61 -4.95 -6.52
CA ASN A 36 6.27 -6.24 -6.55
C ASN A 36 7.65 -6.19 -7.20
N GLU A 37 7.83 -5.41 -8.26
CA GLU A 37 9.15 -5.22 -8.89
C GLU A 37 10.11 -4.45 -7.97
N TYR A 38 9.66 -3.39 -7.30
CA TYR A 38 10.47 -2.70 -6.28
C TYR A 38 10.90 -3.65 -5.16
N LYS A 39 9.96 -4.47 -4.66
CA LYS A 39 10.26 -5.48 -3.63
C LYS A 39 11.30 -6.49 -4.12
N LYS A 40 11.16 -7.02 -5.34
CA LYS A 40 12.14 -7.96 -5.94
C LYS A 40 13.51 -7.31 -6.08
N PHE A 41 13.56 -6.07 -6.54
CA PHE A 41 14.79 -5.31 -6.70
C PHE A 41 15.54 -5.15 -5.37
N VAL A 42 14.84 -4.72 -4.32
CA VAL A 42 15.44 -4.53 -2.99
C VAL A 42 15.77 -5.86 -2.29
N SER A 43 15.04 -6.94 -2.61
CA SER A 43 15.36 -8.29 -2.10
C SER A 43 16.72 -8.82 -2.59
N GLY A 44 17.27 -8.24 -3.66
CA GLY A 44 18.61 -8.58 -4.14
C GLY A 44 19.75 -7.94 -3.35
N TRP A 45 19.44 -7.03 -2.41
CA TRP A 45 20.44 -6.32 -1.61
C TRP A 45 20.95 -7.19 -0.45
N ARG A 46 22.15 -6.90 0.07
CA ARG A 46 22.79 -7.72 1.12
C ARG A 46 22.28 -7.45 2.54
N CYS A 47 21.20 -6.69 2.67
CA CYS A 47 20.63 -6.23 3.94
C CYS A 47 19.41 -7.05 4.42
N GLY A 48 19.03 -8.10 3.68
CA GLY A 48 18.02 -9.05 4.14
C GLY A 48 16.63 -8.43 4.32
N ARG A 49 15.91 -8.86 5.37
CA ARG A 49 14.48 -8.56 5.53
C ARG A 49 14.17 -7.09 5.81
N ASP A 50 15.09 -6.37 6.44
CA ASP A 50 14.86 -5.00 6.91
C ASP A 50 14.65 -4.03 5.75
N ALA A 51 15.34 -4.25 4.63
CA ALA A 51 15.16 -3.42 3.43
C ALA A 51 13.86 -3.76 2.66
N VAL A 52 13.35 -4.99 2.78
CA VAL A 52 12.19 -5.49 2.02
C VAL A 52 10.86 -5.14 2.71
N LEU A 53 10.85 -5.12 4.05
CA LEU A 53 9.65 -4.92 4.86
C LEU A 53 8.85 -3.63 4.52
N PRO A 54 9.48 -2.47 4.25
CA PRO A 54 8.72 -1.28 3.83
C PRO A 54 7.91 -1.49 2.55
N PHE A 55 8.44 -2.24 1.58
CA PHE A 55 7.75 -2.54 0.32
C PHE A 55 6.62 -3.57 0.50
N GLU A 56 6.77 -4.53 1.42
CA GLU A 56 5.67 -5.44 1.80
C GLU A 56 4.50 -4.69 2.43
N ARG A 57 4.80 -3.67 3.25
CA ARG A 57 3.77 -2.78 3.84
C ARG A 57 3.06 -1.95 2.78
N LEU A 58 3.81 -1.36 1.83
CA LEU A 58 3.23 -0.62 0.70
C LEU A 58 2.34 -1.51 -0.17
N HIS A 59 2.80 -2.72 -0.49
CA HIS A 59 1.99 -3.67 -1.24
C HIS A 59 0.72 -4.07 -0.48
N SER A 60 0.81 -4.26 0.84
CA SER A 60 -0.35 -4.57 1.68
C SER A 60 -1.37 -3.43 1.68
N LEU A 61 -0.92 -2.18 1.72
CA LEU A 61 -1.79 -1.00 1.57
C LEU A 61 -2.43 -0.93 0.18
N ALA A 62 -1.65 -1.17 -0.89
CA ALA A 62 -2.15 -1.12 -2.27
C ALA A 62 -3.22 -2.19 -2.56
N ASN A 63 -3.25 -3.30 -1.83
CA ASN A 63 -4.36 -4.27 -1.93
C ASN A 63 -5.72 -3.62 -1.62
N LEU A 64 -5.78 -2.61 -0.75
CA LEU A 64 -7.02 -1.87 -0.45
C LEU A 64 -7.56 -1.10 -1.67
N LEU A 65 -6.72 -0.84 -2.67
CA LEU A 65 -7.10 -0.15 -3.90
C LEU A 65 -7.71 -1.10 -4.95
N VAL A 66 -7.44 -2.41 -4.84
CA VAL A 66 -7.88 -3.43 -5.80
C VAL A 66 -9.09 -4.22 -5.33
N VAL A 67 -9.20 -4.47 -4.02
CA VAL A 67 -10.29 -5.28 -3.46
C VAL A 67 -11.66 -4.73 -3.83
N LEU A 68 -12.62 -5.63 -4.01
CA LEU A 68 -14.01 -5.23 -4.26
C LEU A 68 -14.56 -4.45 -3.06
N PRO A 69 -15.52 -3.52 -3.28
CA PRO A 69 -16.11 -2.74 -2.19
C PRO A 69 -16.61 -3.60 -1.02
N ASP A 70 -17.27 -4.71 -1.32
CA ASP A 70 -17.83 -5.63 -0.32
C ASP A 70 -16.77 -6.29 0.57
N SER A 71 -15.55 -6.47 0.06
CA SER A 71 -14.44 -7.07 0.79
C SER A 71 -13.52 -6.04 1.47
N LEU A 72 -13.75 -4.75 1.25
CA LEU A 72 -12.82 -3.70 1.68
C LEU A 72 -12.69 -3.61 3.20
N ALA A 73 -13.81 -3.76 3.93
CA ALA A 73 -13.81 -3.70 5.38
C ALA A 73 -12.96 -4.83 6.00
N ASP A 74 -13.07 -6.04 5.46
CA ASP A 74 -12.28 -7.19 5.89
C ASP A 74 -10.81 -7.03 5.50
N ALA A 75 -10.55 -6.57 4.27
CA ALA A 75 -9.19 -6.28 3.82
C ALA A 75 -8.50 -5.23 4.72
N ALA A 76 -9.22 -4.19 5.15
CA ALA A 76 -8.71 -3.15 6.04
C ALA A 76 -8.49 -3.63 7.49
N ARG A 77 -9.01 -4.81 7.86
CA ARG A 77 -8.76 -5.50 9.14
C ARG A 77 -7.75 -6.65 9.00
N SER A 78 -7.17 -6.84 7.82
CA SER A 78 -6.20 -7.91 7.58
C SER A 78 -5.02 -7.85 8.55
N PRO A 79 -4.53 -9.00 9.08
CA PRO A 79 -3.33 -9.07 9.90
C PRO A 79 -2.08 -8.46 9.23
N THR A 80 -2.05 -8.43 7.90
CA THR A 80 -0.95 -7.81 7.13
C THR A 80 -0.86 -6.28 7.32
N LEU A 81 -1.92 -5.65 7.85
CA LEU A 81 -1.99 -4.22 8.15
C LEU A 81 -1.89 -3.92 9.65
N ALA A 82 -1.71 -4.92 10.51
CA ALA A 82 -1.78 -4.75 11.97
C ALA A 82 -0.76 -3.73 12.54
N ASN A 83 0.38 -3.56 11.86
CA ASN A 83 1.45 -2.64 12.26
C ASN A 83 1.48 -1.35 11.43
N ILE A 84 0.37 -1.00 10.79
CA ILE A 84 0.24 0.22 9.98
C ILE A 84 -0.74 1.17 10.66
N ASP A 85 -0.37 2.45 10.71
CA ASP A 85 -1.21 3.50 11.30
C ASP A 85 -2.60 3.53 10.66
N ARG A 86 -3.65 3.59 11.49
CA ARG A 86 -5.03 3.53 11.02
C ARG A 86 -5.39 4.71 10.14
N THR A 87 -4.83 5.89 10.41
CA THR A 87 -4.97 7.09 9.58
C THR A 87 -4.42 6.84 8.18
N LEU A 88 -3.27 6.16 8.07
CA LEU A 88 -2.68 5.83 6.77
C LEU A 88 -3.56 4.87 5.98
N ILE A 89 -4.15 3.86 6.63
CA ILE A 89 -5.11 2.93 6.02
C ILE A 89 -6.33 3.70 5.47
N VAL A 90 -6.92 4.58 6.29
CA VAL A 90 -8.07 5.41 5.90
C VAL A 90 -7.70 6.33 4.74
N ASN A 91 -6.51 6.95 4.76
CA ASN A 91 -6.03 7.79 3.67
C ASN A 91 -5.86 7.00 2.38
N PHE A 92 -5.35 5.76 2.44
CA PHE A 92 -5.24 4.88 1.28
C PHE A 92 -6.60 4.55 0.66
N ILE A 93 -7.62 4.28 1.49
CA ILE A 93 -8.98 4.02 0.99
C ILE A 93 -9.54 5.24 0.23
N GLN A 94 -9.18 6.46 0.63
CA GLN A 94 -9.59 7.68 -0.06
C GLN A 94 -8.97 7.86 -1.44
N LEU A 95 -7.88 7.13 -1.75
CA LEU A 95 -7.26 7.14 -3.07
C LEU A 95 -8.08 6.34 -4.09
N ARG A 96 -9.08 5.55 -3.68
CA ARG A 96 -9.94 4.84 -4.62
C ARG A 96 -10.85 5.82 -5.35
N GLU A 97 -11.02 5.66 -6.67
CA GLU A 97 -11.96 6.47 -7.44
C GLU A 97 -13.42 6.31 -6.95
N ASP A 98 -13.77 5.14 -6.42
CA ASP A 98 -15.11 4.83 -5.90
C ASP A 98 -15.31 5.18 -4.41
N HIS A 99 -14.31 5.77 -3.73
CA HIS A 99 -14.32 5.94 -2.26
C HIS A 99 -15.55 6.70 -1.73
N LYS A 100 -16.13 7.63 -2.51
CA LYS A 100 -17.34 8.39 -2.11
C LYS A 100 -18.56 7.47 -1.97
N LYS A 101 -18.67 6.44 -2.81
CA LYS A 101 -19.73 5.42 -2.72
C LYS A 101 -19.52 4.50 -1.53
N VAL A 102 -18.26 4.18 -1.25
CA VAL A 102 -17.87 3.34 -0.10
C VAL A 102 -18.10 4.05 1.24
N LYS A 103 -17.80 5.36 1.35
CA LYS A 103 -18.10 6.14 2.57
C LYS A 103 -19.60 6.13 2.92
N ALA A 104 -20.48 6.07 1.92
CA ALA A 104 -21.92 5.96 2.14
C ALA A 104 -22.36 4.61 2.74
N GLN A 105 -21.49 3.59 2.71
CA GLN A 105 -21.73 2.26 3.26
C GLN A 105 -21.21 2.08 4.70
N ASN A 106 -20.80 3.15 5.38
CA ASN A 106 -20.27 3.14 6.77
C ASN A 106 -19.15 2.10 6.98
N LEU A 107 -17.96 2.42 6.46
CA LEU A 107 -16.72 1.77 6.88
C LEU A 107 -16.45 2.08 8.38
N VAL A 108 -16.93 1.24 9.28
CA VAL A 108 -16.46 1.20 10.67
C VAL A 108 -15.13 0.44 10.67
N ILE A 109 -14.04 1.20 10.49
CA ILE A 109 -12.67 0.70 10.57
C ILE A 109 -11.95 1.37 11.73
#